data_AF-Q7M0V0-F1
#
_entry.id   AF-Q7M0V0-F1
#
_cell.length_a   1.000
_cell.length_b   1.000
_cell.length_c   1.000
_cell.angle_alpha   90.00
_cell.angle_beta   90.00
_cell.angle_gamma   90.00
#
_symmetry.space_group_name_H-M   'P 1'
#
loop_
_entity.id
_entity.type
_entity.pdbx_description
1 polymer ?
#
loop_
_entity_poly.entity_id
_entity_poly.type
_entity_poly.pdbx_seq_one_letter_code
_entity_poly.pdbx_strand_id
1 'polypeptide(L)'
;SLYAPSALVLTMGHGESAAAVSPARAVTLNCAPSASGTHPAPALACAELRAAGGDLDALAGPADTVCTKQYAPVVITVDGVWQGKRVSYERTFANECVKNASGSSVFAF
;
A
#
# COMPACT_ATOMS: atom_id res chain seq x y z
N SER A 1 -27.56 4.87 5.54
CA SER A 1 -27.24 4.08 4.34
C SER A 1 -26.17 3.06 4.67
N LEU A 2 -26.33 1.83 4.19
CA LEU A 2 -25.29 0.80 4.28
C LEU A 2 -24.34 0.99 3.08
N TYR A 3 -23.05 1.04 3.33
CA TYR A 3 -22.00 1.09 2.30
C TYR A 3 -21.17 -0.20 2.37
N ALA A 4 -20.68 -0.65 1.22
CA ALA A 4 -19.74 -1.76 1.20
C ALA A 4 -18.44 -1.33 1.91
N PRO A 5 -17.94 -2.08 2.91
CA PRO A 5 -16.81 -1.67 3.73
C PRO A 5 -15.53 -1.57 2.89
N SER A 6 -14.68 -0.60 3.24
CA SER A 6 -13.34 -0.44 2.69
C SER A 6 -12.38 -0.15 3.84
N ALA A 7 -11.76 -1.21 4.36
CA ALA A 7 -10.92 -1.19 5.54
C ALA A 7 -9.73 -2.12 5.30
N LEU A 8 -8.53 -1.54 5.34
CA LEU A 8 -7.28 -2.19 4.96
C LEU A 8 -6.24 -2.01 6.07
N VAL A 9 -5.40 -3.01 6.23
CA VAL A 9 -4.14 -2.94 6.98
C VAL A 9 -3.01 -2.98 5.95
N LEU A 10 -2.10 -2.02 6.04
CA LEU A 10 -0.93 -1.94 5.19
C LEU A 10 0.30 -2.17 6.04
N THR A 11 1.20 -3.02 5.57
CA THR A 11 2.45 -3.32 6.28
C THR A 11 3.66 -3.14 5.38
N MET A 12 4.82 -2.92 6.01
CA MET A 12 6.12 -2.88 5.35
C MET A 12 7.12 -3.69 6.16
N GLY A 13 7.91 -4.53 5.50
CA GLY A 13 9.04 -5.25 6.09
C GLY A 13 10.27 -5.25 5.20
N HIS A 14 11.45 -5.43 5.79
CA HIS A 14 12.70 -5.59 5.05
C HIS A 14 12.96 -7.07 4.77
N GLY A 15 12.95 -7.45 3.50
CA GLY A 15 13.14 -8.81 3.02
C GLY A 15 12.30 -9.12 1.79
N GLU A 16 12.27 -10.38 1.39
CA GLU A 16 11.80 -10.79 0.07
C GLU A 16 10.32 -11.17 0.02
N SER A 17 9.71 -11.56 1.14
CA SER A 17 8.30 -11.95 1.22
C SER A 17 7.72 -11.69 2.60
N ALA A 18 6.40 -11.48 2.68
CA ALA A 18 5.74 -11.22 3.96
C ALA A 18 5.80 -12.42 4.90
N ALA A 19 5.86 -13.64 4.35
CA ALA A 19 5.96 -14.87 5.13
C ALA A 19 7.30 -15.02 5.88
N ALA A 20 8.36 -14.36 5.40
CA ALA A 20 9.71 -14.50 5.94
C ALA A 20 10.14 -13.35 6.85
N VAL A 21 9.31 -12.30 6.99
CA VAL A 21 9.70 -11.07 7.70
C VAL A 21 8.65 -10.65 8.72
N SER A 22 9.11 -10.05 9.81
CA SER A 22 8.23 -9.28 10.70
C SER A 22 8.02 -7.88 10.12
N PRO A 23 6.79 -7.35 10.10
CA PRO A 23 6.54 -5.97 9.71
C PRO A 23 7.35 -4.98 10.57
N ALA A 24 8.09 -4.10 9.91
CA ALA A 24 8.77 -2.97 10.53
C ALA A 24 7.82 -1.80 10.79
N ARG A 25 6.79 -1.63 9.94
CA ARG A 25 5.73 -0.63 10.08
C ARG A 25 4.39 -1.22 9.68
N ALA A 26 3.34 -0.70 10.29
CA ALA A 26 1.96 -1.02 9.92
C ALA A 26 1.05 0.19 10.13
N VAL A 27 0.10 0.38 9.23
CA VAL A 27 -0.94 1.40 9.33
C VAL A 27 -2.30 0.84 8.95
N THR A 28 -3.35 1.46 9.46
CA THR A 28 -4.73 1.19 9.06
C THR A 28 -5.22 2.27 8.11
N LEU A 29 -6.03 1.87 7.13
CA LEU A 29 -6.68 2.77 6.18
C LEU A 29 -8.15 2.36 6.03
N ASN A 30 -9.05 3.24 6.42
CA ASN A 30 -10.48 3.09 6.21
C ASN A 30 -10.95 4.15 5.21
N CYS A 31 -11.69 3.75 4.18
CA CYS A 31 -12.11 4.64 3.08
C CYS A 31 -13.61 4.84 2.97
N ALA A 32 -14.41 4.10 3.73
CA ALA A 32 -15.86 4.25 3.77
C ALA A 32 -16.36 4.13 5.23
N PRO A 33 -17.21 5.06 5.71
CA PRO A 33 -17.91 6.11 4.95
C PRO A 33 -17.05 7.36 4.74
N SER A 34 -15.98 7.52 5.51
CA SER A 34 -15.01 8.60 5.42
C SER A 34 -13.59 8.03 5.50
N ALA A 35 -12.63 8.81 4.98
CA ALA A 35 -11.22 8.47 5.07
C ALA A 35 -10.71 8.63 6.50
N SER A 36 -10.13 7.59 7.08
CA SER A 36 -9.56 7.57 8.44
C SER A 36 -8.56 6.43 8.60
N GLY A 37 -8.01 6.29 9.81
CA GLY A 37 -7.01 5.28 10.16
C GLY A 37 -5.69 5.92 10.60
N THR A 38 -4.68 5.09 10.84
CA THR A 38 -3.34 5.53 11.26
C THR A 38 -2.42 5.88 10.08
N HIS A 39 -2.87 5.66 8.84
CA HIS A 39 -2.15 6.10 7.64
C HIS A 39 -1.95 7.63 7.69
N PRO A 40 -0.75 8.17 7.36
CA PRO A 40 -0.46 9.60 7.52
C PRO A 40 -1.26 10.50 6.58
N ALA A 41 -1.69 9.99 5.42
CA ALA A 41 -2.49 10.71 4.43
C ALA A 41 -3.72 9.90 3.97
N PRO A 42 -4.70 9.62 4.84
CA PRO A 42 -5.76 8.65 4.53
C PRO A 42 -6.68 9.13 3.40
N ALA A 43 -6.95 10.43 3.33
CA ALA A 43 -7.79 11.01 2.27
C ALA A 43 -7.17 10.84 0.87
N LEU A 44 -5.85 11.06 0.74
CA LEU A 44 -5.12 10.90 -0.52
C LEU A 44 -5.03 9.43 -0.93
N ALA A 45 -4.62 8.55 -0.01
CA ALA A 45 -4.53 7.11 -0.28
C ALA A 45 -5.88 6.52 -0.71
N CYS A 46 -6.97 6.88 -0.04
CA CYS A 46 -8.32 6.46 -0.45
C CYS A 46 -8.74 7.03 -1.81
N ALA A 47 -8.26 8.22 -2.18
CA ALA A 47 -8.54 8.80 -3.49
C ALA A 47 -7.80 8.07 -4.61
N GLU A 48 -6.53 7.71 -4.41
CA GLU A 48 -5.76 6.89 -5.35
C GLU A 48 -6.36 5.50 -5.52
N LEU A 49 -6.70 4.81 -4.43
CA LEU A 49 -7.38 3.51 -4.51
C LEU A 49 -8.70 3.61 -5.28
N ARG A 50 -9.47 4.69 -5.12
CA ARG A 50 -10.68 4.94 -5.92
C ARG A 50 -10.36 5.18 -7.39
N ALA A 51 -9.35 5.98 -7.70
CA ALA A 51 -8.93 6.28 -9.07
C ALA A 51 -8.44 5.02 -9.80
N ALA A 52 -7.73 4.13 -9.09
CA ALA A 52 -7.29 2.84 -9.60
C ALA A 52 -8.38 1.75 -9.57
N GLY A 53 -9.60 2.06 -9.10
CA GLY A 53 -10.67 1.06 -8.96
C GLY A 53 -10.36 -0.05 -7.95
N GLY A 54 -9.41 0.16 -7.04
CA GLY A 54 -8.87 -0.84 -6.11
C GLY A 54 -7.80 -1.75 -6.69
N ASP A 55 -7.32 -1.50 -7.91
CA ASP A 55 -6.20 -2.23 -8.51
C ASP A 55 -4.87 -1.74 -7.89
N LEU A 56 -4.28 -2.56 -7.04
CA LEU A 56 -3.04 -2.25 -6.33
C LEU A 56 -1.80 -2.33 -7.24
N ASP A 57 -1.86 -3.10 -8.33
CA ASP A 57 -0.74 -3.20 -9.28
C ASP A 57 -0.60 -1.94 -10.12
N ALA A 58 -1.72 -1.27 -10.41
CA ALA A 58 -1.77 0.02 -11.09
C ALA A 58 -1.17 1.18 -10.28
N LEU A 59 -1.02 1.04 -8.95
CA LEU A 59 -0.51 2.11 -8.08
C LEU A 59 1.00 2.28 -8.13
N ALA A 60 1.74 1.29 -8.58
CA ALA A 60 3.19 1.41 -8.74
C ALA A 60 3.54 1.70 -10.19
N GLY A 61 3.25 2.93 -10.60
CA GLY A 61 3.60 3.45 -11.91
C GLY A 61 5.10 3.68 -12.08
N PRO A 62 5.57 3.80 -13.33
CA PRO A 62 6.94 4.21 -13.60
C PRO A 62 7.16 5.61 -13.06
N ALA A 63 8.27 5.79 -12.38
CA ALA A 63 8.67 7.05 -11.82
C ALA A 63 9.95 7.52 -12.48
N ASP A 64 10.04 8.83 -12.72
CA ASP A 64 11.24 9.47 -13.27
C ASP A 64 12.39 9.53 -12.24
N THR A 65 12.19 8.96 -11.05
CA THR A 65 13.17 8.91 -9.97
C THR A 65 14.29 7.92 -10.29
N VAL A 66 15.53 8.40 -10.27
CA VAL A 66 16.73 7.57 -10.43
C VAL A 66 17.10 6.92 -9.10
N CYS A 67 17.04 5.58 -9.04
CA CYS A 67 17.44 4.79 -7.88
C CYS A 67 18.74 4.01 -8.11
N THR A 68 19.49 3.77 -7.04
CA THR A 68 20.65 2.86 -7.07
C THR A 68 20.20 1.43 -7.37
N LYS A 69 21.15 0.60 -7.82
CA LYS A 69 20.93 -0.84 -8.09
C LYS A 69 21.22 -1.73 -6.87
N GLN A 70 21.41 -1.15 -5.69
CA GLN A 70 21.57 -1.94 -4.46
C GLN A 70 20.33 -2.79 -4.25
N TYR A 71 20.53 -4.08 -3.99
CA TYR A 71 19.47 -4.99 -3.64
C TYR A 71 19.36 -5.08 -2.12
N ALA A 72 18.29 -4.51 -1.58
CA ALA A 72 17.96 -4.46 -0.16
C ALA A 72 16.42 -4.47 -0.05
N PRO A 73 15.80 -5.64 -0.30
CA PRO A 73 14.40 -5.72 -0.67
C PRO A 73 13.46 -5.26 0.44
N VAL A 74 12.34 -4.68 0.03
CA VAL A 74 11.26 -4.24 0.91
C VAL A 74 9.96 -4.80 0.40
N VAL A 75 9.25 -5.50 1.26
CA VAL A 75 7.93 -6.07 0.97
C VAL A 75 6.86 -5.21 1.60
N ILE A 76 5.80 -4.94 0.82
CA ILE A 76 4.56 -4.29 1.27
C ILE A 76 3.44 -5.31 1.22
N THR A 77 2.56 -5.31 2.23
CA THR A 77 1.28 -6.01 2.15
C THR A 77 0.11 -5.05 2.25
N VAL A 78 -1.00 -5.42 1.62
CA VAL A 78 -2.30 -4.77 1.78
C VAL A 78 -3.34 -5.86 1.97
N ASP A 79 -3.92 -5.93 3.16
CA ASP A 79 -4.89 -6.96 3.52
C ASP A 79 -6.17 -6.33 4.09
N GLY A 80 -7.32 -6.93 3.79
CA GLY A 80 -8.60 -6.50 4.33
C GLY A 80 -9.72 -6.57 3.32
N VAL A 81 -10.50 -5.49 3.22
CA VAL A 81 -11.62 -5.38 2.27
C VAL A 81 -11.61 -4.04 1.54
N TRP A 82 -11.94 -4.07 0.25
CA TRP A 82 -12.17 -2.91 -0.58
C TRP A 82 -13.53 -3.04 -1.28
N GLN A 83 -14.44 -2.09 -1.02
CA GLN A 83 -15.82 -2.11 -1.52
C GLN A 83 -16.50 -3.48 -1.34
N GLY A 84 -16.30 -4.10 -0.17
CA GLY A 84 -16.86 -5.40 0.19
C GLY A 84 -16.15 -6.62 -0.39
N LYS A 85 -15.14 -6.45 -1.24
CA LYS A 85 -14.31 -7.56 -1.77
C LYS A 85 -13.09 -7.78 -0.87
N ARG A 86 -12.73 -9.04 -0.63
CA ARG A 86 -11.48 -9.38 0.09
C ARG A 86 -10.27 -8.93 -0.73
N VAL A 87 -9.31 -8.33 -0.04
CA VAL A 87 -8.01 -7.95 -0.58
C VAL A 87 -6.95 -8.72 0.19
N SER A 88 -6.05 -9.35 -0.55
CA SER A 88 -4.78 -9.85 -0.04
C SER A 88 -3.75 -9.64 -1.13
N TYR A 89 -2.79 -8.79 -0.85
CA TYR A 89 -1.82 -8.28 -1.82
C TYR A 89 -0.46 -8.22 -1.16
N GLU A 90 0.55 -8.63 -1.92
CA GLU A 90 1.95 -8.54 -1.55
C GLU A 90 2.74 -8.01 -2.73
N ARG A 91 3.69 -7.11 -2.45
CA ARG A 91 4.65 -6.65 -3.46
C ARG A 91 6.01 -6.41 -2.84
N THR A 92 7.02 -6.96 -3.49
CA THR A 92 8.43 -6.75 -3.15
C THR A 92 9.07 -5.75 -4.11
N PHE A 93 9.71 -4.73 -3.56
CA PHE A 93 10.53 -3.77 -4.27
C PHE A 93 12.00 -4.08 -4.03
N ALA A 94 12.85 -3.88 -5.04
CA ALA A 94 14.29 -4.20 -4.95
C ALA A 94 15.03 -3.41 -3.86
N ASN A 95 14.54 -2.19 -3.54
CA ASN A 95 14.99 -1.37 -2.42
C ASN A 95 13.95 -0.29 -2.07
N GLU A 96 14.16 0.41 -0.95
CA GLU A 96 13.29 1.50 -0.49
C GLU A 96 13.17 2.65 -1.51
N CYS A 97 14.24 2.98 -2.23
CA CYS A 97 14.16 4.02 -3.26
C CYS A 97 13.15 3.64 -4.33
N VAL A 98 13.20 2.41 -4.85
CA VAL A 98 12.24 1.92 -5.86
C VAL A 98 10.82 1.87 -5.28
N LYS A 99 10.65 1.48 -4.01
CA LYS A 99 9.36 1.53 -3.32
C LYS A 99 8.81 2.96 -3.24
N ASN A 100 9.60 3.91 -2.79
CA ASN A 100 9.19 5.32 -2.66
C ASN A 100 9.03 6.00 -4.02
N ALA A 101 9.79 5.56 -5.02
CA ALA A 101 9.69 6.06 -6.39
C ALA A 101 8.30 5.79 -6.97
N SER A 102 7.60 4.72 -6.58
CA SER A 102 6.21 4.45 -7.02
C SER A 102 5.28 5.66 -6.92
N GLY A 103 5.55 6.60 -6.01
CA GLY A 103 4.85 7.87 -5.92
C GLY A 103 3.42 7.77 -5.37
N SER A 104 2.93 6.56 -5.12
CA SER A 104 1.60 6.35 -4.56
C SER A 104 1.58 6.69 -3.07
N SER A 105 0.65 7.56 -2.69
CA SER A 105 0.42 7.88 -1.28
C SER A 105 -0.06 6.68 -0.47
N VAL A 106 -0.60 5.63 -1.11
CA VAL A 106 -1.01 4.38 -0.45
C VAL A 106 0.17 3.68 0.23
N PHE A 107 1.38 3.77 -0.32
CA PHE A 107 2.57 3.11 0.24
C PHE A 107 3.46 4.06 1.06
N ALA A 108 3.03 5.30 1.29
CA ALA A 108 3.83 6.36 1.93
C ALA A 108 3.60 6.43 3.45
N PHE A 109 4.05 5.42 4.19
CA PHE A 109 4.04 5.33 5.66
C PHE A 109 5.33 4.69 6.22
#